data_AF-A0A6A8LS32-F1
#
_entry.id   AF-A0A6A8LS32-F1
#
_cell.length_a   1.000
_cell.length_b   1.000
_cell.length_c   1.000
_cell.angle_alpha   90.00
_cell.angle_beta   90.00
_cell.angle_gamma   90.00
#
_symmetry.space_group_name_H-M   'P 1'
#
loop_
_entity.id
_entity.type
_entity.pdbx_description
1 polymer ?
#
loop_
_entity_poly.entity_id
_entity_poly.type
_entity_poly.pdbx_seq_one_letter_code
_entity_poly.pdbx_strand_id
1 'polypeptide(L)'
;AVALHKANNQDKYNHFLENSWKCIDTMITGFKENSLSKIQESLIYNRELLRNLASLSSVEIETPLLTKLITSAEKFGGAAKTSGAGGGDCGIVLIDKSMNVEPLFAYWKENGIVPLSLHVYQD
;
A
#
# COMPACT_ATOMS: atom_id res chain seq x y z
N ALA A 1 12.56 -7.89 -15.58
CA ALA A 1 11.86 -6.61 -15.74
C ALA A 1 12.53 -5.49 -14.92
N VAL A 2 12.40 -5.45 -13.59
CA VAL A 2 12.99 -4.37 -12.75
C VAL A 2 14.53 -4.29 -12.84
N ALA A 3 15.23 -5.43 -12.83
CA ALA A 3 16.71 -5.46 -12.85
C ALA A 3 17.35 -4.81 -14.10
N LEU A 4 16.70 -4.88 -15.27
CA LEU A 4 17.17 -4.24 -16.50
C LEU A 4 17.00 -2.72 -16.45
N HIS A 5 15.95 -2.22 -15.78
CA HIS A 5 15.73 -0.78 -15.61
C HIS A 5 16.59 -0.16 -14.51
N LYS A 6 17.09 -0.96 -13.54
CA LYS A 6 18.10 -0.51 -12.55
C LYS A 6 19.34 0.06 -13.27
N ALA A 7 19.84 -0.64 -14.28
CA ALA A 7 21.04 -0.24 -15.02
C ALA A 7 20.86 1.06 -15.82
N ASN A 8 19.65 1.34 -16.32
CA ASN A 8 19.37 2.53 -17.14
C ASN A 8 18.92 3.76 -16.33
N ASN A 9 18.55 3.60 -15.05
CA ASN A 9 18.06 4.70 -14.19
C ASN A 9 18.56 4.55 -12.74
N GLN A 10 19.86 4.35 -12.57
CA GLN A 10 20.47 4.06 -11.27
C GLN A 10 20.13 5.11 -10.19
N ASP A 11 20.16 6.40 -10.52
CA ASP A 11 19.88 7.48 -9.56
C ASP A 11 18.43 7.46 -9.06
N LYS A 12 17.47 7.26 -9.96
CA LYS A 12 16.04 7.18 -9.59
C LYS A 12 15.75 5.94 -8.75
N TYR A 13 16.43 4.84 -9.06
CA TYR A 13 16.33 3.61 -8.26
C TYR A 13 16.97 3.79 -6.87
N ASN A 14 18.13 4.44 -6.77
CA ASN A 14 18.75 4.77 -5.50
C ASN A 14 17.87 5.69 -4.65
N HIS A 15 17.24 6.69 -5.28
CA HIS A 15 16.28 7.57 -4.61
C HIS A 15 15.05 6.81 -4.09
N PHE A 16 14.52 5.86 -4.87
CA PHE A 16 13.47 4.96 -4.40
C PHE A 16 13.90 4.15 -3.17
N LEU A 17 15.13 3.60 -3.16
CA LEU A 17 15.65 2.84 -2.02
C LEU A 17 15.81 3.71 -0.77
N GLU A 18 16.41 4.90 -0.91
CA GLU A 18 16.61 5.83 0.20
C GLU A 18 15.28 6.23 0.84
N ASN A 19 14.30 6.62 0.02
CA ASN A 19 12.98 7.00 0.52
C ASN A 19 12.19 5.82 1.09
N SER A 20 12.34 4.62 0.51
CA SER A 20 11.73 3.41 1.06
C SER A 20 12.28 3.10 2.45
N TRP A 21 13.59 3.32 2.65
CA TRP A 21 14.22 3.13 3.96
C TRP A 21 13.69 4.12 5.00
N LYS A 22 13.63 5.42 4.66
CA LYS A 22 13.04 6.47 5.52
C LYS A 22 11.56 6.20 5.85
N CYS A 23 10.81 5.72 4.86
CA CYS A 23 9.41 5.34 5.03
C CYS A 23 9.24 4.22 6.07
N ILE A 24 10.09 3.19 6.02
CA ILE A 24 10.06 2.07 6.97
C ILE A 24 10.47 2.54 8.37
N ASP A 25 11.51 3.37 8.49
CA ASP A 25 11.94 3.92 9.78
C ASP A 25 10.83 4.76 10.46
N THR A 26 10.13 5.57 9.65
CA THR A 26 8.95 6.33 10.10
C THR A 26 7.82 5.40 10.56
N MET A 27 7.54 4.34 9.78
CA MET A 27 6.51 3.37 10.12
C MET A 27 6.84 2.62 11.42
N ILE A 28 8.09 2.19 11.62
CA ILE A 28 8.58 1.55 12.85
C ILE A 28 8.38 2.49 14.04
N THR A 29 8.73 3.77 13.88
CA THR A 29 8.50 4.78 14.91
C THR A 29 7.01 4.93 15.23
N GLY A 30 6.14 4.95 14.21
CA GLY A 30 4.69 4.95 14.39
C GLY A 30 4.19 3.76 15.21
N PHE A 31 4.69 2.55 14.96
CA PHE A 31 4.37 1.37 15.77
C PHE A 31 4.85 1.50 17.23
N LYS A 32 6.09 1.95 17.46
CA LYS A 32 6.64 2.12 18.81
C LYS A 32 5.86 3.15 19.64
N GLU A 33 5.36 4.19 18.99
CA GLU A 33 4.59 5.26 19.62
C GLU A 33 3.07 4.99 19.65
N ASN A 34 2.60 3.86 19.11
CA ASN A 34 1.17 3.59 18.89
C ASN A 34 0.44 4.71 18.10
N SER A 35 1.15 5.35 17.17
CA SER A 35 0.62 6.44 16.35
C SER A 35 0.02 5.89 15.05
N LEU A 36 -1.31 5.72 15.04
CA LEU A 36 -2.04 5.29 13.85
C LEU A 36 -1.78 6.23 12.66
N SER A 37 -1.76 7.55 12.88
CA SER A 37 -1.49 8.56 11.84
C SER A 37 -0.14 8.31 11.17
N LYS A 38 0.94 8.14 11.94
CA LYS A 38 2.29 7.88 11.39
C LYS A 38 2.33 6.59 10.57
N ILE A 39 1.65 5.55 11.03
CA ILE A 39 1.59 4.27 10.31
C ILE A 39 0.81 4.45 9.00
N GLN A 40 -0.34 5.11 9.03
CA GLN A 40 -1.18 5.38 7.87
C GLN A 40 -0.47 6.27 6.83
N GLU A 41 0.15 7.37 7.26
CA GLU A 41 0.96 8.25 6.42
C GLU A 41 2.11 7.49 5.74
N SER A 42 2.81 6.65 6.50
CA SER A 42 3.89 5.82 5.95
C SER A 42 3.36 4.83 4.92
N LEU A 43 2.17 4.26 5.13
CA LEU A 43 1.57 3.32 4.17
C LEU A 43 1.16 4.01 2.85
N ILE A 44 0.58 5.21 2.95
CA ILE A 44 0.23 6.05 1.80
C ILE A 44 1.49 6.46 1.04
N TYR A 45 2.53 6.91 1.75
CA TYR A 45 3.80 7.26 1.13
C TYR A 45 4.46 6.06 0.44
N ASN A 46 4.38 4.87 1.04
CA ASN A 46 4.89 3.65 0.43
C ASN A 46 4.17 3.32 -0.89
N ARG A 47 2.85 3.53 -0.98
CA ARG A 47 2.12 3.38 -2.25
C ARG A 47 2.68 4.31 -3.33
N GLU A 48 2.93 5.58 -3.01
CA GLU A 48 3.49 6.55 -3.95
C GLU A 48 4.90 6.15 -4.42
N LEU A 49 5.75 5.64 -3.53
CA LEU A 49 7.06 5.09 -3.89
C LEU A 49 6.93 3.92 -4.88
N LEU A 50 5.97 3.03 -4.67
CA LEU A 50 5.71 1.89 -5.57
C LEU A 50 5.16 2.34 -6.92
N ARG A 51 4.29 3.35 -6.97
CA ARG A 51 3.79 3.93 -8.23
C ARG A 51 4.92 4.58 -9.03
N ASN A 52 5.81 5.29 -8.35
CA ASN A 52 7.03 5.83 -8.97
C ASN A 52 7.90 4.70 -9.52
N LEU A 53 8.13 3.62 -8.76
CA LEU A 53 8.89 2.46 -9.24
C LEU A 53 8.24 1.77 -10.46
N ALA A 54 6.91 1.63 -10.47
CA ALA A 54 6.16 1.10 -11.60
C ALA A 54 6.43 1.92 -12.88
N SER A 55 6.37 3.25 -12.78
CA SER A 55 6.64 4.17 -13.89
C SER A 55 8.05 4.03 -14.47
N LEU A 56 9.03 3.64 -13.64
CA LEU A 56 10.43 3.47 -14.04
C LEU A 56 10.70 2.11 -14.72
N SER A 57 9.83 1.13 -14.50
CA SER A 57 10.12 -0.27 -14.82
C SER A 57 9.16 -0.91 -15.82
N SER A 58 8.17 -0.15 -16.32
CA SER A 58 7.07 -0.64 -17.17
C SER A 58 6.34 -1.86 -16.58
N VAL A 59 6.46 -2.08 -15.27
CA VAL A 59 5.76 -3.12 -14.53
C VAL A 59 4.49 -2.51 -13.97
N GLU A 60 3.34 -3.11 -14.28
CA GLU A 60 2.09 -2.77 -13.62
C GLU A 60 2.12 -3.33 -12.19
N ILE A 61 2.21 -2.43 -11.20
CA ILE A 61 2.17 -2.80 -9.77
C ILE A 61 0.75 -2.67 -9.20
N GLU A 62 0.05 -1.60 -9.57
CA GLU A 62 -1.31 -1.30 -9.11
C GLU A 62 -2.28 -1.42 -10.30
N THR A 63 -3.05 -2.49 -10.33
CA THR A 63 -4.09 -2.71 -11.35
C THR A 63 -5.29 -1.78 -11.13
N PRO A 64 -6.16 -1.56 -12.12
CA PRO A 64 -7.36 -0.74 -11.95
C PRO A 64 -8.27 -1.19 -10.78
N LEU A 65 -8.36 -2.50 -10.53
CA LEU A 65 -9.14 -3.04 -9.41
C LEU A 65 -8.49 -2.71 -8.05
N LEU A 66 -7.16 -2.80 -7.95
CA LEU A 66 -6.41 -2.39 -6.76
C LEU A 66 -6.51 -0.88 -6.54
N THR A 67 -6.52 -0.06 -7.59
CA THR A 67 -6.77 1.38 -7.46
C THR A 67 -8.16 1.66 -6.87
N LYS A 68 -9.20 0.94 -7.30
CA LYS A 68 -10.54 1.06 -6.68
C LYS A 68 -10.54 0.65 -5.21
N LEU A 69 -9.88 -0.46 -4.86
CA LEU A 69 -9.73 -0.91 -3.47
C LEU A 69 -9.10 0.17 -2.61
N ILE A 70 -7.95 0.70 -3.05
CA ILE A 70 -7.16 1.64 -2.25
C ILE A 70 -7.89 2.99 -2.14
N THR A 71 -8.38 3.54 -3.25
CA THR A 71 -9.05 4.86 -3.23
C THR A 71 -10.37 4.85 -2.46
N SER A 72 -11.09 3.72 -2.45
CA SER A 72 -12.28 3.57 -1.60
C SER A 72 -11.91 3.50 -0.13
N ALA A 73 -10.86 2.76 0.24
CA ALA A 73 -10.37 2.74 1.61
C ALA A 73 -9.93 4.13 2.11
N GLU A 74 -9.20 4.89 1.29
CA GLU A 74 -8.74 6.26 1.60
C GLU A 74 -9.91 7.22 1.85
N LYS A 75 -10.97 7.13 1.04
CA LYS A 75 -12.21 7.91 1.27
C LYS A 75 -12.93 7.58 2.57
N PHE A 76 -12.70 6.38 3.11
CA PHE A 76 -13.25 5.90 4.38
C PHE A 76 -12.30 6.14 5.57
N GLY A 77 -11.22 6.93 5.39
CA GLY A 77 -10.26 7.23 6.47
C GLY A 77 -9.26 6.11 6.72
N GLY A 78 -9.18 5.11 5.84
CA GLY A 78 -8.12 4.11 5.84
C GLY A 78 -6.87 4.59 5.08
N ALA A 79 -5.74 3.97 5.36
CA ALA A 79 -4.59 3.99 4.46
C ALA A 79 -4.50 2.63 3.78
N ALA A 80 -4.14 2.60 2.50
CA ALA A 80 -4.11 1.34 1.77
C ALA A 80 -3.01 1.31 0.70
N LYS A 81 -2.57 0.09 0.36
CA LYS A 81 -1.59 -0.16 -0.70
C LYS A 81 -1.76 -1.57 -1.26
N THR A 82 -1.07 -1.85 -2.37
CA THR A 82 -0.92 -3.21 -2.90
C THR A 82 -0.10 -4.08 -1.93
N SER A 83 -0.40 -5.38 -1.86
CA SER A 83 0.34 -6.34 -1.06
C SER A 83 1.08 -7.34 -1.96
N GLY A 84 2.37 -7.54 -1.73
CA GLY A 84 3.22 -8.42 -2.54
C GLY A 84 3.97 -7.70 -3.67
N ALA A 85 4.26 -8.44 -4.75
CA ALA A 85 5.10 -7.96 -5.85
C ALA A 85 4.42 -6.95 -6.80
N GLY A 86 3.08 -6.80 -6.71
CA GLY A 86 2.29 -5.99 -7.62
C GLY A 86 1.81 -6.77 -8.87
N GLY A 87 0.90 -6.18 -9.63
CA GLY A 87 0.33 -6.77 -10.86
C GLY A 87 -0.78 -7.79 -10.64
N GLY A 88 -1.05 -8.20 -9.40
CA GLY A 88 -2.16 -9.06 -9.02
C GLY A 88 -2.17 -9.54 -7.56
N ASP A 89 -3.36 -10.03 -7.18
CA ASP A 89 -3.83 -10.73 -5.98
C ASP A 89 -4.50 -9.88 -4.87
N CYS A 90 -3.77 -9.18 -3.99
CA CYS A 90 -4.37 -8.56 -2.79
C CYS A 90 -3.99 -7.09 -2.54
N GLY A 91 -4.90 -6.33 -1.94
CA GLY A 91 -4.61 -5.05 -1.30
C GLY A 91 -4.69 -5.18 0.22
N ILE A 92 -3.97 -4.32 0.94
CA ILE A 92 -4.05 -4.22 2.41
C ILE A 92 -4.50 -2.82 2.81
N VAL A 93 -5.31 -2.78 3.87
CA VAL A 93 -5.90 -1.54 4.40
C VAL A 93 -5.64 -1.48 5.91
N LEU A 94 -5.19 -0.33 6.38
CA LEU A 94 -5.11 0.03 7.79
C LEU A 94 -6.15 1.12 8.07
N ILE A 95 -7.11 0.81 8.92
CA ILE A 95 -8.22 1.70 9.28
C ILE A 95 -8.43 1.67 10.79
N ASP A 96 -8.86 2.79 11.35
CA ASP A 96 -9.20 2.87 12.77
C ASP A 96 -10.34 1.91 13.09
N LYS A 97 -10.18 1.09 14.14
CA LYS A 97 -11.18 0.12 14.58
C LYS A 97 -12.53 0.73 14.96
N SER A 98 -12.56 2.03 15.26
CA SER A 98 -13.79 2.77 15.58
C SER A 98 -14.63 3.11 14.34
N MET A 99 -14.07 2.99 13.14
CA MET A 99 -14.78 3.24 11.89
C MET A 99 -15.73 2.10 11.55
N ASN A 100 -16.93 2.46 11.08
CA ASN A 100 -17.85 1.49 10.50
C ASN A 100 -17.42 1.12 9.07
N VAL A 101 -16.86 -0.09 8.91
CA VAL A 101 -16.33 -0.60 7.63
C VAL A 101 -17.35 -1.33 6.77
N GLU A 102 -18.57 -1.57 7.25
CA GLU A 102 -19.61 -2.29 6.49
C GLU A 102 -19.91 -1.65 5.12
N PRO A 103 -20.03 -0.31 4.99
CA PRO A 103 -20.26 0.30 3.69
C PRO A 103 -19.07 0.13 2.73
N LEU A 104 -17.84 0.10 3.25
CA LEU A 104 -16.63 -0.16 2.47
C LEU A 104 -16.61 -1.61 1.95
N PHE A 105 -16.98 -2.57 2.80
CA PHE A 105 -17.07 -3.98 2.41
C PHE A 105 -18.20 -4.24 1.41
N ALA A 106 -19.35 -3.57 1.55
CA ALA A 106 -20.41 -3.62 0.56
C ALA A 106 -19.93 -3.10 -0.80
N TYR A 107 -19.29 -1.93 -0.82
CA TYR A 107 -18.70 -1.35 -2.03
C TYR A 107 -17.67 -2.29 -2.68
N TRP A 108 -16.80 -2.92 -1.89
CA TRP A 108 -15.83 -3.89 -2.40
C TRP A 108 -16.51 -5.08 -3.06
N LYS A 109 -17.48 -5.71 -2.40
CA LYS A 109 -18.20 -6.88 -2.95
C LYS A 109 -18.90 -6.53 -4.26
N GLU A 110 -19.56 -5.38 -4.34
CA GLU A 110 -20.22 -4.89 -5.56
C GLU A 110 -19.23 -4.66 -6.72
N ASN A 111 -17.97 -4.35 -6.41
CA ASN A 111 -16.91 -4.14 -7.40
C ASN A 111 -16.03 -5.38 -7.64
N GLY A 112 -16.43 -6.55 -7.15
CA GLY A 112 -15.69 -7.80 -7.34
C GLY A 112 -14.42 -7.93 -6.48
N ILE A 113 -14.29 -7.13 -5.43
CA ILE A 113 -13.21 -7.22 -4.43
C ILE A 113 -13.72 -8.08 -3.27
N VAL A 114 -12.99 -9.13 -2.92
CA VAL A 114 -13.36 -10.05 -1.84
C VAL A 114 -12.64 -9.66 -0.55
N PRO A 115 -13.34 -9.16 0.49
CA PRO A 115 -12.73 -8.93 1.80
C PRO A 115 -12.36 -10.28 2.43
N LEU A 116 -11.15 -10.40 2.97
CA LEU A 116 -10.70 -11.57 3.69
C LEU A 116 -10.82 -11.34 5.21
N SER A 117 -11.47 -12.25 5.92
CA SER A 117 -11.51 -12.24 7.39
C SER A 117 -10.17 -12.78 7.91
N LEU A 118 -9.25 -11.87 8.22
CA LEU A 118 -7.89 -12.19 8.67
C LEU A 118 -7.70 -11.75 10.12
N HIS A 119 -6.95 -12.55 10.86
CA HIS A 119 -6.49 -12.23 12.20
C HIS A 119 -4.96 -12.27 12.23
N VAL A 120 -4.35 -11.40 13.04
CA VAL A 120 -2.92 -11.45 13.30
C VAL A 120 -2.64 -12.78 13.99
N TYR A 121 -1.81 -13.61 13.37
CA TYR A 121 -1.37 -14.87 13.96
C TYR A 121 -0.54 -14.60 15.23
N GLN A 122 -0.79 -15.39 16.27
CA GLN A 122 -0.07 -15.35 17.54
C GLN A 122 0.41 -16.77 17.85
N ASP A 123 1.72 -16.91 18.10
CA ASP A 123 2.35 -18.15 18.60
C ASP A 123 2.06 -18.38 20.09
#